data_AF-A0A8J3CJH1-F1
#
_entry.id   AF-A0A8J3CJH1-F1
#
_cell.length_a   1.000
_cell.length_b   1.000
_cell.length_c   1.000
_cell.angle_alpha   90.00
_cell.angle_beta   90.00
_cell.angle_gamma   90.00
#
_symmetry.space_group_name_H-M   'P 1'
#
loop_
_entity.id
_entity.type
_entity.pdbx_description
1 polymer ?
#
loop_
_entity_poly.entity_id
_entity_poly.type
_entity_poly.pdbx_seq_one_letter_code
_entity_poly.pdbx_strand_id
1 'polypeptide(L)'
;MCSARKNPVWTPLAAQALVATRDERWTDARAAVQRIADQFGANVIPDLLLAWIDTTLTHTGIVPQRDRTFRLAFVEAATGRVSTAEDMGPAQRWAGRLLAARVADDETQFRVLLNSVSSAAQWSAHVAAVLNLCGTTLRRARNHQEDRNG
;
A
#
# COMPACT_ATOMS: atom_id res chain seq x y z
N MET A 1 11.22 -26.23 11.94
CA MET A 1 10.03 -26.68 11.19
C MET A 1 9.28 -25.46 10.69
N CYS A 2 9.49 -25.06 9.44
CA CYS A 2 8.73 -23.95 8.84
C CYS A 2 7.39 -24.50 8.36
N SER A 3 6.32 -24.24 9.12
CA SER A 3 4.96 -24.48 8.65
C SER A 3 4.72 -23.58 7.44
N ALA A 4 4.53 -24.17 6.26
CA ALA A 4 4.19 -23.43 5.05
C ALA A 4 2.86 -22.72 5.30
N ARG A 5 2.89 -21.40 5.56
CA ARG A 5 1.67 -20.62 5.72
C ARG A 5 0.90 -20.75 4.41
N LYS A 6 -0.26 -21.39 4.47
CA LYS A 6 -1.18 -21.48 3.33
C LYS A 6 -1.55 -20.05 2.95
N ASN A 7 -1.29 -19.67 1.69
CA ASN A 7 -1.66 -18.34 1.21
C ASN A 7 -3.16 -18.11 1.43
N PRO A 8 -3.57 -16.96 1.98
CA PRO A 8 -4.98 -16.63 2.09
C PRO A 8 -5.69 -16.69 0.73
N VAL A 9 -6.96 -17.08 0.73
CA VAL A 9 -7.75 -17.25 -0.50
C VAL A 9 -8.01 -15.93 -1.25
N TRP A 10 -7.90 -14.79 -0.57
CA TRP A 10 -8.04 -13.46 -1.16
C TRP A 10 -6.76 -12.95 -1.85
N THR A 11 -5.60 -13.60 -1.63
CA THR A 11 -4.30 -13.14 -2.14
C THR A 11 -4.26 -12.97 -3.67
N PRO A 12 -4.84 -13.85 -4.51
CA PRO A 12 -4.83 -13.64 -5.96
C PRO A 12 -5.56 -12.35 -6.38
N LEU A 13 -6.70 -12.03 -5.77
CA LEU A 13 -7.43 -10.79 -6.05
C LEU A 13 -6.67 -9.56 -5.55
N ALA A 14 -6.00 -9.67 -4.39
CA ALA A 14 -5.14 -8.62 -3.88
C ALA A 14 -3.98 -8.31 -4.84
N ALA A 15 -3.30 -9.34 -5.34
CA ALA A 15 -2.25 -9.22 -6.33
C ALA A 15 -2.77 -8.61 -7.63
N GLN A 16 -3.94 -9.05 -8.10
CA GLN A 16 -4.59 -8.48 -9.29
C GLN A 16 -4.86 -6.98 -9.12
N ALA A 17 -5.40 -6.53 -7.98
CA ALA A 17 -5.66 -5.12 -7.72
C ALA A 17 -4.37 -4.28 -7.77
N LEU A 18 -3.29 -4.80 -7.16
CA LEU A 18 -2.00 -4.11 -7.12
C LEU A 18 -1.35 -4.02 -8.50
N VAL A 19 -1.35 -5.12 -9.26
CA VAL A 19 -0.83 -5.16 -10.64
C VAL A 19 -1.63 -4.24 -11.55
N ALA A 20 -2.96 -4.26 -11.46
CA ALA A 20 -3.83 -3.38 -12.23
C ALA A 20 -3.53 -1.89 -11.91
N THR A 21 -3.36 -1.55 -10.64
CA THR A 21 -3.00 -0.18 -10.22
C THR A 21 -1.62 0.24 -10.74
N ARG A 22 -0.62 -0.65 -10.63
CA ARG A 22 0.72 -0.43 -11.19
C ARG A 22 0.66 -0.11 -12.69
N ASP A 23 -0.16 -0.86 -13.42
CA ASP A 23 -0.31 -0.74 -14.88
C ASP A 23 -1.43 0.26 -15.28
N GLU A 24 -1.91 1.11 -14.37
CA GLU A 24 -2.93 2.16 -14.60
C GLU A 24 -4.30 1.66 -15.10
N ARG A 25 -4.59 0.38 -14.89
CA ARG A 25 -5.90 -0.25 -15.17
C ARG A 25 -6.85 -0.04 -14.00
N TRP A 26 -7.27 1.20 -13.77
CA TRP A 26 -8.07 1.60 -12.60
C TRP A 26 -9.40 0.85 -12.46
N THR A 27 -10.07 0.58 -13.58
CA THR A 27 -11.32 -0.20 -13.58
C THR A 27 -11.12 -1.62 -13.08
N ASP A 28 -10.04 -2.28 -13.51
CA ASP A 28 -9.70 -3.64 -13.10
C ASP A 28 -9.28 -3.68 -11.62
N ALA A 29 -8.52 -2.68 -11.18
CA ALA A 29 -8.12 -2.55 -9.78
C ALA A 29 -9.35 -2.40 -8.87
N ARG A 30 -10.29 -1.52 -9.25
CA ARG A 30 -11.55 -1.33 -8.52
C ARG A 30 -12.39 -2.60 -8.49
N ALA A 31 -12.53 -3.29 -9.63
CA ALA A 31 -13.29 -4.53 -9.71
C ALA A 31 -12.70 -5.63 -8.81
N ALA A 32 -11.37 -5.76 -8.76
CA ALA A 32 -10.70 -6.70 -7.88
C ALA A 32 -10.93 -6.38 -6.39
N VAL A 33 -10.80 -5.12 -5.98
CA VAL A 33 -11.09 -4.69 -4.59
C VAL A 33 -12.55 -4.91 -4.22
N GLN A 34 -13.49 -4.61 -5.12
CA GLN A 34 -14.91 -4.86 -4.90
C GLN A 34 -15.19 -6.35 -4.67
N ARG A 35 -14.61 -7.23 -5.49
CA ARG A 35 -14.75 -8.68 -5.31
C ARG A 35 -14.20 -9.18 -3.98
N ILE A 36 -13.10 -8.59 -3.49
CA ILE A 36 -12.58 -8.93 -2.16
C ILE A 36 -13.60 -8.54 -1.08
N ALA A 37 -14.14 -7.32 -1.15
CA ALA A 37 -15.13 -6.83 -0.21
C ALA A 37 -16.40 -7.70 -0.21
N ASP A 38 -16.91 -8.06 -1.39
CA ASP A 38 -18.12 -8.87 -1.55
C ASP A 38 -17.94 -10.30 -1.02
N GLN A 39 -16.76 -10.91 -1.22
CA GLN A 39 -16.53 -12.32 -0.86
C GLN A 39 -16.03 -12.53 0.57
N PHE A 40 -15.27 -11.59 1.13
CA PHE A 40 -14.57 -11.78 2.40
C PHE A 40 -14.92 -10.74 3.47
N GLY A 41 -15.65 -9.69 3.09
CA GLY A 41 -16.06 -8.62 3.99
C GLY A 41 -14.90 -7.72 4.43
N ALA A 42 -15.19 -6.80 5.37
CA ALA A 42 -14.22 -5.81 5.83
C ALA A 42 -13.08 -6.40 6.70
N ASN A 43 -13.26 -7.60 7.25
CA ASN A 43 -12.31 -8.22 8.18
C ASN A 43 -10.95 -8.52 7.54
N VAL A 44 -10.88 -8.66 6.21
CA VAL A 44 -9.61 -8.92 5.50
C VAL A 44 -8.86 -7.64 5.12
N ILE A 45 -9.44 -6.46 5.32
CA ILE A 45 -8.83 -5.18 4.90
C ILE A 45 -7.46 -4.96 5.57
N PRO A 46 -7.27 -5.14 6.89
CA PRO A 46 -5.97 -4.96 7.52
C PRO A 46 -4.87 -5.83 6.89
N ASP A 47 -5.17 -7.11 6.67
CA ASP A 47 -4.22 -8.06 6.06
C ASP A 47 -3.93 -7.72 4.60
N LEU A 48 -4.94 -7.24 3.87
CA LEU A 48 -4.81 -6.78 2.49
C LEU A 48 -3.85 -5.60 2.37
N LEU A 49 -4.02 -4.60 3.23
CA LEU A 49 -3.14 -3.42 3.28
C LEU A 49 -1.71 -3.82 3.62
N LEU A 50 -1.53 -4.71 4.60
CA LEU A 50 -0.22 -5.22 4.98
C LEU A 50 0.45 -5.96 3.81
N ALA A 51 -0.28 -6.83 3.11
CA ALA A 51 0.24 -7.59 1.97
C ALA A 51 0.72 -6.68 0.83
N TRP A 52 -0.02 -5.62 0.50
CA TRP A 52 0.40 -4.66 -0.53
C TRP A 52 1.63 -3.85 -0.10
N ILE A 53 1.67 -3.41 1.16
CA ILE A 53 2.83 -2.69 1.70
C ILE A 53 4.06 -3.59 1.66
N ASP A 54 3.98 -4.80 2.23
CA ASP A 54 5.11 -5.75 2.29
C ASP A 54 5.60 -6.14 0.89
N THR A 55 4.68 -6.32 -0.06
CA THR A 55 5.02 -6.54 -1.48
C THR A 55 5.81 -5.36 -2.03
N THR A 56 5.38 -4.12 -1.73
CA THR A 56 6.03 -2.90 -2.20
C THR A 56 7.43 -2.75 -1.60
N LEU A 57 7.59 -3.00 -0.29
CA LEU A 57 8.88 -2.95 0.40
C LEU A 57 9.86 -3.98 -0.18
N THR A 58 9.37 -5.20 -0.42
CA THR A 58 10.17 -6.28 -1.01
C THR A 58 10.71 -5.89 -2.39
N HIS A 59 9.86 -5.33 -3.26
CA HIS A 59 10.26 -4.96 -4.63
C HIS A 59 11.11 -3.68 -4.69
N THR A 60 11.02 -2.81 -3.68
CA THR A 60 11.84 -1.60 -3.59
C THR A 60 13.16 -1.82 -2.85
N GLY A 61 13.36 -3.00 -2.25
CA GLY A 61 14.52 -3.31 -1.43
C GLY A 61 14.56 -2.54 -0.11
N ILE A 62 13.45 -1.91 0.29
CA ILE A 62 13.35 -1.23 1.58
C ILE A 62 13.20 -2.30 2.66
N VAL A 63 14.21 -2.40 3.51
CA VAL A 63 14.19 -3.30 4.67
C VAL A 63 13.59 -2.53 5.86
N PRO A 64 12.59 -3.09 6.56
CA PRO A 64 12.08 -2.48 7.78
C PRO A 64 13.21 -2.29 8.82
N GLN A 65 13.26 -1.12 9.47
CA GLN A 65 14.26 -0.81 10.48
C GLN A 65 13.57 -0.34 11.76
N ARG A 66 13.68 -1.15 12.80
CA ARG A 66 13.20 -0.82 14.14
C ARG A 66 13.91 0.42 14.67
N ASP A 67 13.20 1.23 15.45
CA ASP A 67 13.70 2.41 16.16
C ASP A 67 14.21 3.57 15.27
N ARG A 68 13.85 3.58 13.98
CA ARG A 68 14.11 4.70 13.08
C ARG A 68 12.85 5.44 12.69
N THR A 69 12.91 6.77 12.76
CA THR A 69 11.83 7.63 12.25
C THR A 69 11.95 7.77 10.74
N PHE A 70 10.99 7.22 10.00
CA PHE A 70 10.89 7.42 8.56
C PHE A 70 9.98 8.60 8.25
N ARG A 71 10.47 9.56 7.47
CA ARG A 71 9.65 10.61 6.85
C ARG A 71 9.47 10.26 5.38
N LEU A 72 8.21 10.10 4.97
CA LEU A 72 7.90 9.91 3.55
C LEU A 72 7.90 11.25 2.83
N ALA A 73 8.57 11.27 1.68
CA ALA A 73 8.50 12.33 0.70
C ALA A 73 7.67 11.84 -0.49
N PHE A 74 6.69 12.63 -0.90
CA PHE A 74 5.84 12.36 -2.06
C PHE A 74 6.35 13.19 -3.23
N VAL A 75 6.73 12.53 -4.31
CA VAL A 75 7.14 13.23 -5.54
C VAL A 75 5.97 13.25 -6.51
N GLU A 76 5.50 14.44 -6.86
CA GLU A 76 4.49 14.63 -7.90
C GLU A 76 5.07 14.27 -9.28
N ALA A 77 4.40 13.39 -10.01
CA ALA A 77 4.94 12.85 -11.27
C ALA A 77 5.06 13.90 -12.38
N ALA A 78 4.13 14.87 -12.44
CA ALA A 78 4.09 15.87 -13.51
C ALA A 78 5.11 17.01 -13.32
N THR A 79 5.35 17.40 -12.07
CA THR A 79 6.14 18.61 -11.74
C THR A 79 7.49 18.28 -11.11
N GLY A 80 7.69 17.04 -10.64
CA GLY A 80 8.83 16.68 -9.80
C GLY A 80 8.77 17.28 -8.39
N ARG A 81 7.69 17.98 -8.03
CA ARG A 81 7.57 18.66 -6.74
C ARG A 81 7.56 17.63 -5.61
N VAL A 82 8.49 17.81 -4.68
CA VAL A 82 8.55 17.03 -3.44
C VAL A 82 7.62 17.67 -2.42
N SER A 83 6.68 16.88 -1.91
CA SER A 83 5.73 17.26 -0.88
C SER A 83 5.88 16.34 0.33
N THR A 84 5.50 16.82 1.49
CA THR A 84 5.44 16.00 2.70
C THR A 84 4.06 15.37 2.85
N ALA A 85 3.91 14.45 3.80
CA ALA A 85 2.59 13.89 4.13
C ALA A 85 1.59 14.98 4.61
N GLU A 86 2.08 16.11 5.11
CA GLU A 86 1.26 17.22 5.62
C GLU A 86 0.58 17.98 4.48
N ASP A 87 1.22 18.02 3.30
CA ASP A 87 0.68 18.67 2.10
C ASP A 87 -0.35 17.82 1.35
N MET A 88 -0.51 16.56 1.76
CA MET A 88 -1.40 15.59 1.11
C MET A 88 -2.80 15.60 1.70
N GLY A 89 -3.78 15.19 0.89
CA GLY A 89 -5.15 14.94 1.34
C GLY A 89 -5.21 13.91 2.48
N PRO A 90 -6.28 13.91 3.30
CA PRO A 90 -6.36 13.08 4.50
C PRO A 90 -6.10 11.59 4.26
N ALA A 91 -6.62 11.03 3.16
CA ALA A 91 -6.46 9.62 2.83
C ALA A 91 -5.01 9.24 2.47
N GLN A 92 -4.34 10.08 1.67
CA GLN A 92 -2.94 9.90 1.28
C GLN A 92 -2.01 10.09 2.47
N ARG A 93 -2.29 11.08 3.34
CA ARG A 93 -1.55 11.29 4.59
C ARG A 93 -1.66 10.06 5.49
N TRP A 94 -2.86 9.51 5.66
CA TRP A 94 -3.08 8.28 6.43
C TRP A 94 -2.32 7.09 5.82
N ALA A 95 -2.41 6.88 4.50
CA ALA A 95 -1.71 5.81 3.81
C ALA A 95 -0.18 5.91 3.95
N GLY A 96 0.36 7.13 3.87
CA GLY A 96 1.76 7.40 4.14
C GLY A 96 2.17 7.07 5.58
N ARG A 97 1.37 7.50 6.57
CA ARG A 97 1.63 7.16 7.98
C ARG A 97 1.58 5.65 8.23
N LEU A 98 0.67 4.94 7.57
CA LEU A 98 0.57 3.48 7.67
C LEU A 98 1.80 2.79 7.10
N LEU A 99 2.26 3.22 5.91
CA LEU A 99 3.51 2.74 5.31
C LEU A 99 4.72 3.04 6.21
N ALA A 100 4.84 4.26 6.73
CA ALA A 100 5.93 4.65 7.62
C ALA A 100 5.97 3.80 8.90
N ALA A 101 4.80 3.55 9.53
CA ALA A 101 4.69 2.66 10.67
C ALA A 101 5.18 1.24 10.32
N ARG A 102 4.80 0.72 9.15
CA ARG A 102 5.24 -0.60 8.71
C ARG A 102 6.74 -0.67 8.43
N VAL A 103 7.33 0.36 7.83
CA VAL A 103 8.78 0.46 7.59
C VAL A 103 9.57 0.58 8.90
N ALA A 104 9.01 1.28 9.90
CA ALA A 104 9.62 1.39 11.23
C ALA A 104 9.44 0.14 12.11
N ASP A 105 8.75 -0.90 11.60
CA ASP A 105 8.30 -2.07 12.36
C ASP A 105 7.50 -1.69 13.63
N ASP A 106 6.75 -0.58 13.56
CA ASP A 106 5.93 -0.05 14.66
C ASP A 106 4.51 -0.61 14.58
N GLU A 107 4.34 -1.82 15.11
CA GLU A 107 3.05 -2.52 15.17
C GLU A 107 1.99 -1.73 15.97
N THR A 108 2.42 -0.96 16.98
CA THR A 108 1.52 -0.18 17.81
C THR A 108 0.90 0.96 17.01
N GLN A 109 1.74 1.77 16.36
CA GLN A 109 1.27 2.87 15.52
C GLN A 109 0.45 2.36 14.32
N PHE A 110 0.84 1.22 13.74
CA PHE A 110 0.07 0.59 12.67
C PHE A 110 -1.35 0.25 13.12
N ARG A 111 -1.50 -0.41 14.28
CA ARG A 111 -2.83 -0.73 14.86
C ARG A 111 -3.63 0.51 15.23
N VAL A 112 -3.00 1.54 15.80
CA VAL A 112 -3.65 2.81 16.12
C VAL A 112 -4.24 3.46 14.86
N LEU A 113 -3.50 3.46 13.74
CA LEU A 113 -3.98 4.00 12.48
C LEU A 113 -5.18 3.22 11.93
N LEU A 114 -5.15 1.88 11.97
CA LEU A 114 -6.28 1.06 11.56
C LEU A 114 -7.52 1.31 12.44
N ASN A 115 -7.34 1.41 13.76
CA ASN A 115 -8.42 1.64 14.71
C ASN A 115 -8.97 3.08 14.69
N SER A 116 -8.25 4.02 14.07
CA SER A 116 -8.71 5.42 13.92
C SER A 116 -9.79 5.62 12.84
N VAL A 117 -10.04 4.60 12.00
CA VAL A 117 -10.99 4.69 10.89
C VAL A 117 -12.40 4.43 11.40
N SER A 118 -13.29 5.43 11.28
CA SER A 118 -14.59 5.42 11.94
C SER A 118 -15.78 5.08 11.02
N SER A 119 -15.55 4.90 9.71
CA SER A 119 -16.63 4.65 8.74
C SER A 119 -16.19 3.83 7.54
N ALA A 120 -17.15 3.18 6.88
CA ALA A 120 -16.92 2.45 5.64
C ALA A 120 -16.40 3.36 4.51
N ALA A 121 -16.90 4.60 4.41
CA ALA A 121 -16.44 5.56 3.41
C ALA A 121 -14.98 5.95 3.62
N GLN A 122 -14.54 6.15 4.87
CA GLN A 122 -13.13 6.39 5.18
C GLN A 122 -12.28 5.15 4.85
N TRP A 123 -12.74 3.94 5.18
CA TRP A 123 -12.05 2.71 4.78
C TRP A 123 -11.86 2.63 3.27
N SER A 124 -12.89 2.88 2.47
CA SER A 124 -12.77 2.88 1.01
C SER A 124 -11.73 3.89 0.50
N ALA A 125 -11.72 5.11 1.04
CA ALA A 125 -10.74 6.13 0.68
C ALA A 125 -9.30 5.72 1.07
N HIS A 126 -9.13 5.15 2.26
CA HIS A 126 -7.83 4.70 2.76
C HIS A 126 -7.28 3.50 1.99
N VAL A 127 -8.12 2.51 1.67
CA VAL A 127 -7.75 1.36 0.84
C VAL A 127 -7.30 1.83 -0.54
N ALA A 128 -8.06 2.72 -1.18
CA ALA A 128 -7.69 3.29 -2.48
C ALA A 128 -6.35 4.06 -2.40
N ALA A 129 -6.13 4.85 -1.34
CA ALA A 129 -4.90 5.60 -1.15
C ALA A 129 -3.67 4.70 -0.97
N VAL A 130 -3.76 3.64 -0.15
CA VAL A 130 -2.66 2.67 0.03
C VAL A 130 -2.38 1.91 -1.26
N LEU A 131 -3.44 1.45 -1.94
CA LEU A 131 -3.29 0.73 -3.21
C LEU A 131 -2.60 1.60 -4.26
N ASN A 132 -3.03 2.86 -4.40
CA ASN A 132 -2.43 3.82 -5.32
C ASN A 132 -0.95 4.12 -4.98
N LEU A 133 -0.65 4.31 -3.69
CA LEU A 133 0.72 4.53 -3.21
C LEU A 133 1.63 3.34 -3.58
N CYS A 134 1.17 2.12 -3.31
CA CYS A 134 1.91 0.89 -3.60
C CYS A 134 2.10 0.69 -5.10
N GLY A 135 1.02 0.76 -5.89
CA GLY A 135 1.08 0.58 -7.34
C GLY A 135 1.96 1.61 -8.04
N THR A 136 1.85 2.89 -7.66
CA THR A 136 2.70 3.96 -8.22
C THR A 136 4.17 3.76 -7.87
N THR A 137 4.46 3.35 -6.64
CA THR A 137 5.83 3.07 -6.18
C THR A 137 6.43 1.90 -6.96
N LEU A 138 5.68 0.81 -7.15
CA LEU A 138 6.12 -0.34 -7.94
C LEU A 138 6.38 0.01 -9.41
N ARG A 139 5.53 0.85 -10.01
CA ARG A 139 5.73 1.33 -11.37
C ARG A 139 7.03 2.12 -11.51
N ARG A 140 7.29 3.04 -10.58
CA ARG A 140 8.54 3.81 -10.56
C ARG A 140 9.76 2.93 -10.38
N ALA A 141 9.69 1.94 -9.48
CA ALA A 141 10.78 0.99 -9.27
C ALA A 141 11.11 0.20 -10.54
N ARG A 142 10.09 -0.21 -11.32
CA ARG A 142 10.28 -0.89 -12.62
C ARG A 142 10.97 0.01 -13.64
N ASN A 143 10.48 1.23 -13.84
CA ASN A 143 11.05 2.15 -14.83
C ASN A 143 12.53 2.44 -14.56
N HIS A 144 12.92 2.62 -13.29
CA HIS A 144 14.33 2.80 -12.91
C HIS A 144 15.23 1.58 -13.14
N GLN A 145 14.67 0.37 -13.22
CA GLN A 145 15.43 -0.85 -13.55
C GLN A 145 15.65 -0.96 -15.06
N GLU A 146 14.67 -0.55 -15.87
CA GLU A 146 14.75 -0.54 -17.33
C GLU A 146 15.82 0.47 -17.82
N ASP A 147 15.85 1.68 -17.23
CA ASP A 147 16.85 2.72 -17.56
C ASP A 147 18.30 2.31 -17.23
N ARG A 148 18.51 1.34 -16.33
CA ARG A 148 19.85 0.85 -15.97
C ARG A 148 20.37 -0.27 -16.89
N ASN A 149 19.48 -0.87 -17.68
CA ASN A 149 19.79 -2.04 -18.51
C ASN A 149 19.81 -1.72 -20.01
N GLY A 150 19.46 -0.50 -20.42
CA GLY A 150 19.57 0.00 -21.80
C GLY A 150 20.82 0.85 -21.99
#